data_AF-A0A3D5CNY0-F1
#
_entry.id   AF-A0A3D5CNY0-F1
#
_cell.length_a   1.000
_cell.length_b   1.000
_cell.length_c   1.000
_cell.angle_alpha   90.00
_cell.angle_beta   90.00
_cell.angle_gamma   90.00
#
_symmetry.space_group_name_H-M   'P 1'
#
loop_
_entity.id
_entity.type
_entity.pdbx_description
1 polymer ?
#
loop_
_entity_poly.entity_id
_entity_poly.type
_entity_poly.pdbx_seq_one_letter_code
_entity_poly.pdbx_strand_id
1 'polypeptide(L)'
;MNTYISDNNGWVEVVTGSMFSGKTEELLRRIRRATIAKQNVQVFKPKLDHRYGTDKVTSHAGANFTATPVESSTEILEKLDDKTNVVAVDEAQFFDDGLTEVCTILASQGIRVIVAGLDQDFRGDPFGPMPIILALAEQVSKLHAICV
;
A
#
# COMPACT_ATOMS: atom_id res chain seq x y z
N MET A 1 33.89 17.93 0.37
CA MET A 1 33.19 17.23 1.47
C MET A 1 32.34 16.17 0.79
N ASN A 2 32.79 14.91 0.83
CA ASN A 2 32.13 13.79 0.16
C ASN A 2 30.77 13.53 0.83
N THR A 3 29.68 13.85 0.15
CA THR A 3 28.35 13.41 0.55
C THR A 3 28.16 12.02 -0.04
N TYR A 4 28.42 10.99 0.76
CA TYR A 4 27.90 9.65 0.47
C TYR A 4 26.38 9.79 0.47
N ILE A 5 25.78 9.81 -0.72
CA ILE A 5 24.35 9.54 -0.87
C ILE A 5 24.22 8.08 -0.43
N SER A 6 23.69 7.85 0.76
CA SER A 6 23.30 6.51 1.17
C SER A 6 22.28 6.01 0.15
N ASP A 7 22.58 4.90 -0.53
CA ASP A 7 21.69 4.18 -1.47
C ASP A 7 20.38 3.65 -0.81
N ASN A 8 20.05 4.12 0.39
CA ASN A 8 18.93 3.69 1.20
C ASN A 8 17.70 4.57 0.91
N ASN A 9 17.22 4.52 -0.32
CA ASN A 9 16.20 5.42 -0.86
C ASN A 9 14.80 4.79 -0.71
N GLY A 10 14.41 4.41 0.51
CA GLY A 10 13.04 3.95 0.80
C GLY A 10 12.11 5.15 0.98
N TRP A 11 10.83 4.98 0.65
CA TRP A 11 9.82 6.03 0.81
C TRP A 11 8.42 5.41 0.86
N VAL A 12 7.47 6.17 1.36
CA VAL A 12 6.04 5.85 1.39
C VAL A 12 5.32 6.67 0.32
N GLU A 13 4.54 5.98 -0.50
CA GLU A 13 3.61 6.58 -1.44
C GLU A 13 2.20 6.06 -1.20
N VAL A 14 1.22 6.95 -1.26
CA VAL A 14 -0.18 6.65 -0.96
C VAL A 14 -1.05 6.89 -2.19
N VAL A 15 -1.94 5.95 -2.45
CA VAL A 15 -3.02 6.04 -3.45
C VAL A 15 -4.35 6.02 -2.69
N THR A 16 -5.06 7.14 -2.69
CA THR A 16 -6.29 7.28 -1.89
C THR A 16 -7.47 7.82 -2.69
N GLY A 17 -8.65 7.89 -2.06
CA GLY A 17 -9.90 8.34 -2.64
C GLY A 17 -11.06 7.39 -2.34
N SER A 18 -12.27 7.79 -2.74
CA SER A 18 -13.51 7.04 -2.50
C SER A 18 -13.53 5.65 -3.15
N MET A 19 -14.52 4.82 -2.83
CA MET A 19 -14.79 3.60 -3.62
C MET A 19 -14.95 3.96 -5.11
N PHE A 20 -14.57 3.03 -6.00
CA PHE A 20 -14.60 3.17 -7.46
C PHE A 20 -13.69 4.24 -8.08
N SER A 21 -12.84 4.91 -7.30
CA SER A 21 -11.88 5.90 -7.82
C SER A 21 -10.67 5.32 -8.56
N GLY A 22 -10.56 3.99 -8.66
CA GLY A 22 -9.44 3.32 -9.35
C GLY A 22 -8.19 3.05 -8.50
N LYS A 23 -8.26 3.13 -7.15
CA LYS A 23 -7.11 2.89 -6.25
C LYS A 23 -6.37 1.58 -6.54
N THR A 24 -7.09 0.46 -6.59
CA THR A 24 -6.52 -0.87 -6.85
C THR A 24 -5.89 -0.94 -8.24
N GLU A 25 -6.48 -0.29 -9.25
CA GLU A 25 -5.90 -0.24 -10.60
C GLU A 25 -4.56 0.52 -10.61
N GLU A 26 -4.51 1.66 -9.94
CA GLU A 26 -3.27 2.45 -9.82
C GLU A 26 -2.21 1.70 -9.00
N LEU A 27 -2.59 1.03 -7.89
CA LEU A 27 -1.71 0.16 -7.12
C LEU A 27 -1.09 -0.93 -8.02
N LEU A 28 -1.93 -1.67 -8.75
CA LEU A 28 -1.48 -2.72 -9.66
C LEU A 28 -0.61 -2.17 -10.80
N ARG A 29 -0.89 -0.97 -11.32
CA ARG A 29 -0.05 -0.30 -12.32
C ARG A 29 1.35 -0.05 -11.78
N ARG A 30 1.48 0.41 -10.53
CA ARG A 30 2.78 0.67 -9.90
C ARG A 30 3.55 -0.62 -9.59
N ILE A 31 2.86 -1.64 -9.07
CA ILE A 31 3.41 -2.98 -8.87
C ILE A 31 3.97 -3.55 -10.18
N ARG A 32 3.19 -3.50 -11.27
CA ARG A 32 3.64 -3.97 -12.60
C ARG A 32 4.93 -3.30 -13.06
N ARG A 33 5.04 -1.98 -12.88
CA ARG A 33 6.26 -1.24 -13.25
C ARG A 33 7.46 -1.67 -12.42
N ALA A 34 7.28 -1.92 -11.12
CA ALA A 34 8.34 -2.43 -10.25
C ALA A 34 8.80 -3.84 -10.68
N THR A 35 7.85 -4.73 -11.01
CA THR A 35 8.18 -6.07 -11.53
C THR A 35 8.91 -6.02 -12.87
N ILE A 36 8.50 -5.13 -13.80
CA ILE A 36 9.23 -4.92 -15.07
C ILE A 36 10.66 -4.43 -14.83
N ALA A 37 10.85 -3.61 -13.79
CA ALA A 37 12.18 -3.18 -13.34
C ALA A 37 12.96 -4.26 -12.55
N LYS A 38 12.45 -5.50 -12.50
CA LYS A 38 13.05 -6.64 -11.79
C LYS A 38 13.17 -6.46 -10.28
N GLN A 39 12.32 -5.62 -9.69
CA GLN A 39 12.22 -5.48 -8.24
C GLN A 39 11.36 -6.61 -7.65
N ASN A 40 11.77 -7.16 -6.50
CA ASN A 40 10.97 -8.10 -5.75
C ASN A 40 9.85 -7.36 -5.03
N VAL A 41 8.60 -7.73 -5.32
CA VAL A 41 7.41 -7.08 -4.78
C VAL A 41 6.64 -8.07 -3.91
N GLN A 42 6.31 -7.68 -2.68
CA GLN A 42 5.34 -8.37 -1.83
C GLN A 42 4.08 -7.51 -1.69
N VAL A 43 2.92 -8.13 -1.82
CA VAL A 43 1.62 -7.46 -1.70
C VAL A 43 0.89 -8.03 -0.49
N PHE A 44 0.40 -7.16 0.39
CA PHE A 44 -0.35 -7.52 1.58
C PHE A 44 -1.75 -6.91 1.55
N LYS A 45 -2.71 -7.62 2.12
CA LYS A 45 -4.08 -7.13 2.31
C LYS A 45 -4.62 -7.60 3.67
N PRO A 46 -5.56 -6.87 4.28
CA PRO A 46 -6.14 -7.30 5.55
C PRO A 46 -7.06 -8.49 5.30
N LYS A 47 -7.04 -9.47 6.22
CA LYS A 47 -7.88 -10.67 6.13
C LYS A 47 -9.38 -10.37 6.19
N LEU A 48 -9.76 -9.24 6.81
CA LEU A 48 -11.14 -8.76 6.96
C LEU A 48 -11.79 -8.32 5.63
N ASP A 49 -11.02 -8.16 4.55
CA ASP A 49 -11.59 -7.83 3.25
C ASP A 49 -12.18 -9.06 2.53
N HIS A 50 -13.37 -9.47 2.96
CA HIS A 50 -14.15 -10.55 2.35
C HIS A 50 -14.93 -10.12 1.09
N ARG A 51 -14.80 -8.86 0.64
CA ARG A 51 -15.64 -8.30 -0.44
C ARG A 51 -15.26 -8.82 -1.83
N TYR A 52 -14.01 -9.28 -2.03
CA TYR A 52 -13.49 -9.71 -3.34
C TYR A 52 -12.51 -10.90 -3.26
N GLY A 53 -12.93 -12.03 -2.69
CA GLY A 53 -12.15 -13.28 -2.71
C GLY A 53 -10.89 -13.26 -1.83
N THR A 54 -10.57 -14.41 -1.24
CA THR A 54 -9.66 -14.48 -0.08
C THR A 54 -8.18 -14.20 -0.37
N ASP A 55 -7.71 -14.33 -1.61
CA ASP A 55 -6.26 -14.46 -1.89
C ASP A 55 -5.70 -13.62 -3.05
N LYS A 56 -6.49 -12.70 -3.64
CA LYS A 56 -6.04 -11.90 -4.80
C LYS A 56 -6.36 -10.42 -4.66
N VAL A 57 -5.39 -9.59 -5.03
CA VAL A 57 -5.66 -8.19 -5.40
C VAL A 57 -6.05 -8.21 -6.87
N THR A 58 -7.35 -8.05 -7.10
CA THR A 58 -7.96 -8.08 -8.43
C THR A 58 -8.42 -6.69 -8.76
N SER A 59 -7.87 -6.07 -9.82
CA SER A 59 -8.53 -4.90 -10.40
C SER A 59 -9.77 -5.34 -11.18
N HIS A 60 -10.76 -4.45 -11.29
CA HIS A 60 -11.87 -4.62 -12.23
C HIS A 60 -11.42 -4.86 -13.68
N ALA A 61 -10.18 -4.53 -14.04
CA ALA A 61 -9.56 -4.72 -15.35
C ALA A 61 -8.83 -6.07 -15.55
N GLY A 62 -8.99 -7.05 -14.65
CA GLY A 62 -8.52 -8.44 -14.86
C GLY A 62 -7.03 -8.70 -14.59
N ALA A 63 -6.29 -7.71 -14.09
CA ALA A 63 -4.95 -7.88 -13.57
C ALA A 63 -4.98 -8.60 -12.21
N ASN A 64 -4.22 -9.70 -12.04
CA ASN A 64 -4.13 -10.43 -10.77
C ASN A 64 -2.68 -10.43 -10.26
N PHE A 65 -2.47 -9.92 -9.04
CA PHE A 65 -1.28 -10.20 -8.25
C PHE A 65 -1.71 -10.98 -7.00
N THR A 66 -0.91 -11.98 -6.62
CA THR A 66 -1.12 -12.72 -5.38
C THR A 66 -0.82 -11.79 -4.22
N ALA A 67 -1.79 -11.62 -3.31
CA ALA A 67 -1.61 -10.85 -2.10
C ALA A 67 -1.67 -11.76 -0.90
N THR A 68 -0.78 -11.54 0.05
CA THR A 68 -0.72 -12.28 1.31
C THR A 68 -1.71 -11.67 2.30
N PRO A 69 -2.78 -12.38 2.69
CA PRO A 69 -3.66 -11.90 3.74
C PRO A 69 -2.95 -11.93 5.09
N VAL A 70 -3.17 -10.89 5.88
CA VAL A 70 -2.61 -10.70 7.23
C VAL A 70 -3.69 -10.26 8.22
N GLU A 71 -3.60 -10.68 9.48
CA GLU A 71 -4.58 -10.32 10.52
C GLU A 71 -4.26 -8.97 11.18
N SER A 72 -2.98 -8.61 11.24
CA SER A 72 -2.48 -7.34 11.80
C SER A 72 -1.39 -6.72 10.93
N SER A 73 -1.06 -5.46 11.20
CA SER A 73 0.06 -4.76 10.55
C SER A 73 1.41 -5.42 10.84
N THR A 74 1.63 -5.96 12.03
CA THR A 74 2.91 -6.56 12.45
C THR A 74 3.28 -7.80 11.64
N GLU A 75 2.28 -8.58 11.20
CA GLU A 75 2.51 -9.74 10.33
C GLU A 75 3.17 -9.38 8.99
N ILE A 76 3.07 -8.13 8.53
CA ILE A 76 3.77 -7.66 7.32
C ILE A 76 5.27 -7.79 7.51
N LEU A 77 5.79 -7.41 8.69
CA LEU A 77 7.21 -7.52 9.01
C LEU A 77 7.63 -8.98 9.21
N GLU A 78 6.78 -9.79 9.85
CA GLU A 78 7.06 -11.22 10.09
C GLU A 78 7.13 -12.04 8.80
N LYS A 79 6.34 -11.65 7.79
CA LYS A 79 6.25 -12.31 6.49
C LYS A 79 7.09 -11.63 5.40
N LEU A 80 7.87 -10.62 5.75
CA LEU A 80 8.75 -9.91 4.82
C LEU A 80 9.91 -10.82 4.41
N ASP A 81 10.16 -10.92 3.11
CA ASP A 81 11.35 -11.58 2.56
C ASP A 81 12.53 -10.59 2.52
N ASP A 82 13.72 -11.05 2.91
CA ASP A 82 14.96 -10.25 2.92
C ASP A 82 15.30 -9.59 1.58
N LYS A 83 14.81 -10.15 0.46
CA LYS A 83 15.09 -9.64 -0.89
C LYS A 83 14.06 -8.62 -1.38
N THR A 84 13.02 -8.35 -0.60
CA THR A 84 11.93 -7.46 -0.98
C THR A 84 12.42 -6.03 -1.18
N ASN A 85 12.06 -5.45 -2.32
CA ASN A 85 12.38 -4.07 -2.67
C ASN A 85 11.15 -3.17 -2.60
N VAL A 86 9.96 -3.73 -2.80
CA VAL A 86 8.69 -3.01 -2.79
C VAL A 86 7.66 -3.78 -1.96
N VAL A 87 7.04 -3.09 -1.01
CA VAL A 87 5.88 -3.57 -0.28
C VAL A 87 4.66 -2.80 -0.75
N ALA A 88 3.62 -3.50 -1.20
CA ALA A 88 2.34 -2.93 -1.54
C ALA A 88 1.28 -3.36 -0.52
N VAL A 89 0.51 -2.42 0.00
CA VAL A 89 -0.57 -2.66 0.96
C VAL A 89 -1.88 -2.19 0.34
N ASP A 90 -2.80 -3.10 0.08
CA ASP A 90 -4.15 -2.76 -0.41
C ASP A 90 -5.15 -2.72 0.74
N GLU A 91 -6.25 -1.98 0.57
CA GLU A 91 -7.32 -1.82 1.56
C GLU A 91 -6.82 -1.38 2.95
N ALA A 92 -5.82 -0.48 2.96
CA ALA A 92 -5.08 -0.05 4.14
C ALA A 92 -5.95 0.52 5.28
N GLN A 93 -7.13 1.07 4.98
CA GLN A 93 -8.04 1.61 5.98
C GLN A 93 -8.60 0.58 6.97
N PHE A 94 -8.50 -0.73 6.67
CA PHE A 94 -8.94 -1.78 7.60
C PHE A 94 -7.82 -2.37 8.46
N PHE A 95 -6.58 -1.89 8.31
CA PHE A 95 -5.51 -2.25 9.23
C PHE A 95 -5.65 -1.50 10.55
N ASP A 96 -4.99 -2.03 11.57
CA ASP A 96 -4.74 -1.33 12.83
C ASP A 96 -3.79 -0.13 12.66
N ASP A 97 -3.74 0.72 13.68
CA ASP A 97 -2.91 1.94 13.70
C ASP A 97 -1.40 1.65 13.56
N GLY A 98 -0.96 0.43 13.89
CA GLY A 98 0.42 -0.02 13.77
C GLY A 98 0.93 -0.04 12.34
N LEU A 99 0.05 -0.01 11.33
CA LEU A 99 0.45 0.10 9.93
C LEU A 99 1.31 1.36 9.67
N THR A 100 1.05 2.45 10.39
CA THR A 100 1.84 3.70 10.28
C THR A 100 3.32 3.49 10.62
N GLU A 101 3.58 2.77 11.72
CA GLU A 101 4.93 2.44 12.17
C GLU A 101 5.59 1.44 11.22
N VAL A 102 4.85 0.42 10.76
CA VAL A 102 5.33 -0.56 9.77
C VAL A 102 5.78 0.14 8.49
N CYS A 103 5.00 1.06 7.93
CA CYS A 103 5.39 1.83 6.75
C CYS A 103 6.69 2.61 6.97
N THR A 104 6.83 3.24 8.14
CA THR A 104 8.02 4.02 8.51
C THR A 104 9.25 3.13 8.65
N ILE A 105 9.12 1.98 9.32
CA ILE A 105 10.20 0.99 9.47
C ILE A 105 10.68 0.51 8.11
N LEU A 106 9.76 0.06 7.24
CA LEU A 106 10.09 -0.43 5.90
C LEU A 106 10.79 0.65 5.06
N ALA A 107 10.27 1.89 5.05
CA ALA A 107 10.91 2.99 4.34
C ALA A 107 12.32 3.29 4.87
N SER A 108 12.53 3.25 6.20
CA SER A 108 13.86 3.43 6.80
C SER A 108 14.86 2.34 6.44
N GLN A 109 14.38 1.16 6.05
CA GLN A 109 15.17 0.02 5.56
C GLN A 109 15.44 0.08 4.05
N GLY A 110 15.08 1.18 3.37
CA GLY A 110 15.29 1.34 1.94
C GLY A 110 14.20 0.71 1.08
N ILE A 111 13.11 0.23 1.68
CA ILE A 111 12.01 -0.42 0.96
C ILE A 111 11.03 0.66 0.49
N ARG A 112 10.61 0.57 -0.77
CA ARG A 112 9.51 1.39 -1.29
C ARG A 112 8.18 0.83 -0.81
N VAL A 113 7.38 1.64 -0.14
CA VAL A 113 6.07 1.25 0.41
C VAL A 113 4.96 1.93 -0.38
N ILE A 114 4.08 1.16 -1.00
CA ILE A 114 2.92 1.65 -1.76
C ILE A 114 1.64 1.29 -1.00
N VAL A 115 0.96 2.28 -0.46
CA VAL A 115 -0.26 2.09 0.34
C VAL A 115 -1.48 2.52 -0.47
N ALA A 116 -2.49 1.67 -0.60
CA ALA A 116 -3.77 2.00 -1.19
C ALA A 116 -4.89 1.86 -0.16
N GLY A 117 -5.75 2.88 -0.04
CA GLY A 117 -6.85 2.84 0.91
C GLY A 117 -7.82 4.02 0.81
N LEU A 118 -9.02 3.85 1.38
CA LEU A 118 -10.02 4.91 1.49
C LEU A 118 -9.53 6.00 2.46
N ASP A 119 -9.57 7.27 2.05
CA ASP A 119 -9.25 8.39 2.94
C ASP A 119 -10.38 8.69 3.93
N GLN A 120 -11.63 8.40 3.55
CA GLN A 120 -12.82 8.66 4.35
C GLN A 120 -13.77 7.46 4.37
N ASP A 121 -14.52 7.31 5.46
CA ASP A 121 -15.62 6.37 5.57
C ASP A 121 -16.91 6.91 4.90
N PHE A 122 -18.01 6.16 4.99
CA PHE A 122 -19.29 6.56 4.39
C PHE A 122 -19.93 7.81 5.02
N ARG A 123 -19.48 8.24 6.21
CA ARG A 123 -19.93 9.45 6.90
C ARG A 123 -19.07 10.67 6.53
N GLY A 124 -17.98 10.44 5.80
CA GLY A 124 -16.99 11.47 5.48
C GLY A 124 -15.92 11.64 6.56
N ASP A 125 -15.91 10.78 7.58
CA ASP A 125 -14.90 10.83 8.64
C ASP A 125 -13.61 10.17 8.16
N PRO A 126 -12.43 10.63 8.62
CA PRO A 126 -11.16 9.99 8.26
C PRO A 126 -11.14 8.50 8.64
N PHE A 127 -10.66 7.63 7.74
CA PHE A 127 -10.82 6.17 7.89
C PHE A 127 -9.52 5.48 8.35
N GLY A 128 -9.54 4.94 9.57
CA GLY A 128 -8.50 4.05 10.08
C GLY A 128 -7.13 4.74 10.14
N PRO A 129 -6.03 4.05 9.79
CA PRO A 129 -4.68 4.63 9.87
C PRO A 129 -4.37 5.64 8.75
N MET A 130 -5.23 5.73 7.73
CA MET A 130 -4.98 6.52 6.52
C MET A 130 -4.62 7.99 6.76
N PRO A 131 -5.23 8.74 7.71
CA PRO A 131 -4.91 10.15 7.91
C PRO A 131 -3.44 10.38 8.29
N ILE A 132 -2.89 9.50 9.13
CA ILE A 132 -1.49 9.57 9.56
C ILE A 132 -0.58 9.13 8.41
N ILE A 133 -0.90 8.04 7.71
CA ILE A 133 -0.12 7.58 6.56
C ILE A 133 -0.05 8.66 5.48
N LEU A 134 -1.16 9.35 5.19
CA LEU A 134 -1.21 10.47 4.26
C LEU A 134 -0.30 11.64 4.67
N ALA A 135 -0.18 11.91 5.97
CA ALA A 135 0.66 12.98 6.48
C ALA A 135 2.15 12.62 6.45
N LEU A 136 2.49 11.34 6.60
CA LEU A 136 3.88 10.85 6.61
C LEU A 136 4.44 10.57 5.21
N ALA A 137 3.57 10.34 4.23
CA ALA A 137 4.00 9.92 2.89
C ALA A 137 4.72 11.01 2.10
N GLU A 138 5.81 10.63 1.42
CA GLU A 138 6.53 11.49 0.49
C GLU A 138 5.73 11.79 -0.79
N GLN A 139 4.81 10.89 -1.16
CA GLN A 139 3.92 11.10 -2.30
C GLN A 139 2.48 10.69 -2.00
N VAL A 140 1.53 11.58 -2.27
CA VAL A 140 0.09 11.29 -2.16
C VAL A 140 -0.59 11.46 -3.51
N SER A 141 -1.37 10.46 -3.92
CA SER A 141 -2.21 10.46 -5.13
C SER A 141 -3.66 10.27 -4.73
N LYS A 142 -4.41 11.37 -4.63
CA LYS A 142 -5.85 11.34 -4.34
C LYS A 142 -6.63 11.23 -5.64
N LEU A 143 -7.26 10.07 -5.85
CA LEU A 143 -8.05 9.74 -7.03
C LEU A 143 -9.52 10.10 -6.79
N HIS A 144 -10.21 10.47 -7.87
CA HIS A 144 -11.62 10.86 -7.82
C HIS A 144 -12.45 9.90 -8.67
N ALA A 145 -13.54 9.40 -8.09
CA ALA A 145 -14.59 8.71 -8.85
C ALA A 145 -15.47 9.73 -9.59
N ILE A 146 -16.25 9.24 -10.55
CA ILE A 146 -17.30 10.04 -11.20
C ILE A 146 -18.57 9.94 -10.34
N CYS A 147 -19.15 11.09 -10.01
CA CYS A 147 -20.43 11.14 -9.30
C CYS A 147 -21.54 10.63 -10.22
N VAL A 148 -22.36 9.71 -9.71
CA VAL A 148 -23.48 9.09 -10.44
C VAL A 148 -24.80 9.77 -10.08
#